data_AF-A0A9N9HG24-F1
#
_entry.id   AF-A0A9N9HG24-F1
#
_cell.length_a   1.000
_cell.length_b   1.000
_cell.length_c   1.000
_cell.angle_alpha   90.00
_cell.angle_beta   90.00
_cell.angle_gamma   90.00
#
_symmetry.space_group_name_H-M   'P 1'
#
loop_
_entity.id
_entity.type
_entity.pdbx_description
1 polymer ?
#
loop_
_entity_poly.entity_id
_entity_poly.type
_entity_poly.pdbx_seq_one_letter_code
_entity_poly.pdbx_strand_id
1 'polypeptide(L)'
;NNTDEQLIAKNIVTGNAIYSLTKCITVVQKVLRKVPRGDKNHPLAGVKGIYLLADEYDAFANEYLNLNDTTTYNEIQGKSSLKDFWACVKSNMGYQKIEKCFITGVLPVSLADVTSGFNIATNVSDNSNLAGFCGLSYGDVHSALKLCCSNSDIEKHFHIMVHHYNGYFFSPYSTAQHIFNTNTCLEYLQMLARSPIAIDILEQVGGRNSLLDSDIWHSPIKYDTLPLDPQSSHL
;
A
#
# COMPACT_ATOMS: atom_id res chain seq x y z
N ASN A 1 12.59 29.84 10.32
CA ASN A 1 12.64 28.51 9.68
C ASN A 1 11.22 28.07 9.39
N ASN A 2 10.93 27.74 8.13
CA ASN A 2 9.64 27.15 7.80
C ASN A 2 9.60 25.71 8.31
N THR A 3 8.44 25.24 8.76
CA THR A 3 8.23 23.82 9.10
C THR A 3 8.23 22.97 7.82
N ASP A 4 8.44 21.66 7.95
CA ASP A 4 8.41 20.73 6.81
C ASP A 4 7.05 20.80 6.08
N GLU A 5 5.95 20.93 6.82
CA GLU A 5 4.61 21.14 6.27
C GLU A 5 4.49 22.43 5.45
N GLN A 6 5.07 23.54 5.92
CA GLN A 6 5.09 24.80 5.18
C GLN A 6 5.94 24.70 3.91
N LEU A 7 7.00 23.90 3.93
CA LEU A 7 7.81 23.62 2.74
C LEU A 7 7.06 22.72 1.75
N ILE A 8 6.32 21.73 2.22
CA ILE A 8 5.47 20.86 1.41
C ILE A 8 4.36 21.70 0.76
N ALA A 9 3.60 22.48 1.54
CA ALA A 9 2.52 23.32 1.04
C ALA A 9 2.98 24.39 0.03
N LYS A 10 4.22 24.88 0.14
CA LYS A 10 4.80 25.84 -0.83
C LYS A 10 5.19 25.19 -2.17
N ASN A 11 5.42 23.87 -2.18
CA ASN A 11 5.90 23.14 -3.35
C ASN A 11 4.84 22.25 -4.00
N ILE A 12 3.74 21.97 -3.30
CA ILE A 12 2.56 21.30 -3.84
C ILE A 12 1.53 22.35 -4.25
N VAL A 13 1.09 22.29 -5.50
CA VAL A 13 -0.02 23.10 -6.02
C VAL A 13 -1.25 22.22 -6.10
N THR A 14 -2.19 22.42 -5.17
CA THR A 14 -3.50 21.75 -5.17
C THR A 14 -4.22 22.06 -6.49
N GLY A 15 -4.53 21.02 -7.28
CA GLY A 15 -5.14 21.16 -8.61
C GLY A 15 -4.18 21.09 -9.80
N ASN A 16 -2.86 20.99 -9.57
CA ASN A 16 -1.89 20.73 -10.66
C ASN A 16 -0.81 19.74 -10.23
N ALA A 17 -1.18 18.44 -10.28
CA ALA A 17 -0.29 17.34 -9.92
C ALA A 17 0.96 17.26 -10.81
N ILE A 18 0.81 17.53 -12.12
CA ILE A 18 1.92 17.54 -13.09
C ILE A 18 2.98 18.59 -12.74
N TYR A 19 2.54 19.82 -12.45
CA TYR A 19 3.44 20.89 -12.03
C TYR A 19 4.15 20.54 -10.72
N SER A 20 3.40 20.04 -9.74
CA SER A 20 3.93 19.66 -8.43
C SER A 20 5.00 18.56 -8.54
N LEU A 21 4.73 17.51 -9.32
CA LEU A 21 5.69 16.44 -9.60
C LEU A 21 6.95 16.97 -10.30
N THR A 22 6.77 17.78 -11.36
CA THR A 22 7.88 18.35 -12.13
C THR A 22 8.78 19.24 -11.26
N LYS A 23 8.17 20.02 -10.36
CA LYS A 23 8.88 20.86 -9.39
C LYS A 23 9.68 20.01 -8.41
N CYS A 24 9.07 18.96 -7.86
CA CYS A 24 9.73 18.00 -6.98
C CYS A 24 10.97 17.37 -7.65
N ILE A 25 10.81 16.81 -8.86
CA ILE A 25 11.90 16.24 -9.64
C ILE A 25 13.02 17.25 -9.86
N THR A 26 12.67 18.49 -10.22
CA THR A 26 13.65 19.55 -10.46
C THR A 26 14.45 19.89 -9.20
N VAL A 27 13.80 19.94 -8.04
CA VAL A 27 14.46 20.20 -6.76
C VAL A 27 15.42 19.06 -6.42
N VAL A 28 14.94 17.81 -6.46
CA VAL A 28 15.77 16.62 -6.16
C VAL A 28 16.96 16.56 -7.10
N GLN A 29 16.74 16.73 -8.41
CA GLN A 29 17.81 16.70 -9.40
C GLN A 29 18.87 17.79 -9.15
N LYS A 30 18.46 19.01 -8.79
CA LYS A 30 19.39 20.09 -8.44
C LYS A 30 20.22 19.77 -7.20
N VAL A 31 19.62 19.14 -6.19
CA VAL A 31 20.32 18.73 -4.97
C VAL A 31 21.32 17.61 -5.29
N LEU A 32 20.89 16.56 -6.00
CA LEU A 32 21.76 15.43 -6.35
C LEU A 32 22.93 15.83 -7.24
N ARG A 33 22.76 16.81 -8.13
CA ARG A 33 23.87 17.35 -8.96
C ARG A 33 24.93 18.10 -8.17
N LYS A 34 24.60 18.61 -6.98
CA LYS A 34 25.55 19.32 -6.11
C LYS A 34 26.36 18.37 -5.24
N VAL A 35 25.97 17.10 -5.15
CA VAL A 35 26.72 16.07 -4.40
C VAL A 35 28.09 15.87 -5.06
N PRO A 36 29.21 16.06 -4.35
CA PRO A 36 30.54 15.86 -4.90
C PRO A 36 30.73 14.42 -5.40
N ARG A 37 31.28 14.26 -6.60
CA ARG A 37 31.58 12.93 -7.13
C ARG A 37 32.67 12.25 -6.31
N GLY A 38 32.42 11.03 -5.86
CA GLY A 38 33.39 10.22 -5.12
C GLY A 38 33.43 10.47 -3.62
N ASP A 39 32.68 11.45 -3.10
CA ASP A 39 32.49 11.62 -1.66
C ASP A 39 31.49 10.58 -1.15
N LYS A 40 32.02 9.46 -0.66
CA LYS A 40 31.23 8.36 -0.08
C LYS A 40 30.61 8.72 1.27
N ASN A 41 31.06 9.79 1.91
CA ASN A 41 30.59 10.20 3.24
C ASN A 41 29.47 11.24 3.16
N HIS A 42 29.18 11.78 1.97
CA HIS A 42 28.06 12.69 1.79
C HIS A 42 26.73 11.97 2.12
N PRO A 43 25.78 12.59 2.85
CA PRO A 43 24.51 11.93 3.22
C PRO A 43 23.68 11.41 2.05
N LEU A 44 23.85 12.03 0.88
CA LEU A 44 23.20 11.66 -0.37
C LEU A 44 24.11 10.83 -1.30
N ALA A 45 25.26 10.36 -0.82
CA ALA A 45 26.13 9.46 -1.57
C ALA A 45 25.37 8.16 -1.87
N GLY A 46 25.23 7.84 -3.16
CA GLY A 46 24.50 6.64 -3.61
C GLY A 46 23.00 6.85 -3.86
N VAL A 47 22.44 8.02 -3.54
CA VAL A 47 21.05 8.34 -3.93
C VAL A 47 20.99 8.53 -5.44
N LYS A 48 20.21 7.67 -6.11
CA LYS A 48 20.10 7.65 -7.59
C LYS A 48 18.97 8.51 -8.13
N GLY A 49 17.97 8.83 -7.30
CA GLY A 49 16.77 9.57 -7.72
C GLY A 49 15.60 9.29 -6.79
N ILE A 50 14.40 9.56 -7.30
CA ILE A 50 13.11 9.39 -6.66
C ILE A 50 12.61 7.97 -6.93
N TYR A 51 12.07 7.35 -5.88
CA TYR A 51 11.31 6.11 -5.97
C TYR A 51 9.84 6.51 -5.83
N LEU A 52 9.07 6.35 -6.91
CA LEU A 52 7.66 6.67 -6.94
C LEU A 52 6.86 5.41 -6.63
N LEU A 53 6.06 5.45 -5.57
CA LEU A 53 5.10 4.40 -5.21
C LEU A 53 3.70 5.00 -5.42
N ALA A 54 2.88 4.32 -6.22
CA ALA A 54 1.50 4.70 -6.45
C ALA A 54 0.61 3.51 -6.13
N ASP A 55 -0.34 3.71 -5.23
CA ASP A 55 -1.35 2.72 -4.89
C ASP A 55 -2.71 3.16 -5.44
N GLU A 56 -3.66 2.22 -5.51
CA GLU A 56 -5.02 2.44 -6.02
C GLU A 56 -5.03 3.12 -7.40
N TYR A 57 -4.19 2.65 -8.32
CA TYR A 57 -4.16 3.17 -9.70
C TYR A 57 -5.55 3.15 -10.36
N ASP A 58 -6.34 2.14 -10.01
CA ASP A 58 -7.69 1.94 -10.50
C ASP A 58 -8.76 2.75 -9.77
N ALA A 59 -8.43 3.56 -8.76
CA ALA A 59 -9.39 4.39 -8.03
C ALA A 59 -10.27 5.21 -8.98
N PHE A 60 -9.65 5.80 -10.01
CA PHE A 60 -10.39 6.53 -11.04
C PHE A 60 -11.34 5.61 -11.81
N ALA A 61 -10.92 4.42 -12.21
CA ALA A 61 -11.80 3.48 -12.92
C ALA A 61 -12.95 3.00 -12.01
N ASN A 62 -12.67 2.70 -10.74
CA ASN A 62 -13.65 2.25 -9.75
C ASN A 62 -14.79 3.24 -9.53
N GLU A 63 -14.51 4.54 -9.55
CA GLU A 63 -15.55 5.58 -9.42
C GLU A 63 -16.57 5.55 -10.58
N TYR A 64 -16.17 5.05 -11.75
CA TYR A 64 -17.01 5.04 -12.96
C TYR A 64 -17.46 3.65 -13.41
N LEU A 65 -17.03 2.58 -12.72
CA LEU A 65 -17.57 1.23 -12.90
C LEU A 65 -18.93 1.05 -12.20
N ASN A 66 -19.78 2.08 -12.26
CA ASN A 66 -21.16 1.99 -11.81
C ASN A 66 -21.97 1.27 -12.89
N LEU A 67 -22.41 0.03 -12.62
CA LEU A 67 -23.15 -0.81 -13.57
C LEU A 67 -24.46 -0.17 -14.08
N ASN A 68 -24.94 0.89 -13.42
CA ASN A 68 -26.15 1.63 -13.76
C ASN A 68 -25.88 2.93 -14.54
N ASP A 69 -24.62 3.32 -14.74
CA ASP A 69 -24.22 4.52 -15.49
C ASP A 69 -23.72 4.11 -16.88
N THR A 70 -24.43 4.54 -17.92
CA THR A 70 -24.07 4.23 -19.32
C THR A 70 -23.03 5.19 -19.89
N THR A 71 -22.51 6.13 -19.10
CA THR A 71 -21.46 7.05 -19.54
C THR A 71 -20.21 6.24 -19.88
N THR A 72 -19.78 6.28 -21.13
CA THR A 72 -18.63 5.48 -21.56
C THR A 72 -17.38 6.00 -20.83
N TYR A 73 -16.60 5.12 -20.21
CA TYR A 73 -15.32 5.43 -19.57
C TYR A 73 -14.35 6.28 -20.46
N ASN A 74 -14.51 6.22 -21.78
CA ASN A 74 -13.73 7.00 -22.75
C ASN A 74 -14.18 8.47 -22.92
N GLU A 75 -15.36 8.86 -22.44
CA GLU A 75 -15.95 10.19 -22.62
C GLU A 75 -15.66 11.13 -21.43
N ILE A 76 -14.93 10.65 -20.42
CA ILE A 76 -14.75 11.33 -19.13
C ILE A 76 -13.51 12.24 -19.14
N GLN A 77 -13.73 13.51 -18.81
CA GLN A 77 -12.73 14.59 -18.78
C GLN A 77 -11.54 14.32 -17.83
N GLY A 78 -11.70 13.49 -16.80
CA GLY A 78 -10.63 13.09 -15.87
C GLY A 78 -9.64 12.05 -16.41
N LYS A 79 -10.01 11.30 -17.47
CA LYS A 79 -9.12 10.29 -18.06
C LYS A 79 -7.93 10.94 -18.77
N SER A 80 -8.12 12.10 -19.39
CA SER A 80 -7.04 12.85 -20.04
C SER A 80 -6.03 13.38 -19.01
N SER A 81 -6.48 13.89 -17.87
CA SER A 81 -5.58 14.42 -16.82
C SER A 81 -4.75 13.32 -16.14
N LEU A 82 -5.34 12.14 -15.87
CA LEU A 82 -4.61 10.98 -15.34
C LEU A 82 -3.58 10.45 -16.35
N LYS A 83 -3.97 10.35 -17.63
CA LYS A 83 -3.07 9.95 -18.71
C LYS A 83 -1.89 10.93 -18.85
N ASP A 84 -2.15 12.23 -18.80
CA ASP A 84 -1.12 13.27 -18.88
C ASP A 84 -0.18 13.22 -17.68
N PHE A 85 -0.69 12.90 -16.49
CA PHE A 85 0.12 12.67 -15.30
C PHE A 85 1.11 11.50 -15.49
N TRP A 86 0.63 10.34 -15.96
CA TRP A 86 1.49 9.19 -16.20
C TRP A 86 2.45 9.38 -17.37
N ALA A 87 2.05 10.14 -18.39
CA ALA A 87 2.96 10.58 -19.44
C ALA A 87 4.09 11.47 -18.88
N CYS A 88 3.78 12.36 -17.93
CA CYS A 88 4.77 13.17 -17.23
C CYS A 88 5.74 12.30 -16.41
N VAL A 89 5.24 11.34 -15.63
CA VAL A 89 6.06 10.35 -14.90
C VAL A 89 7.00 9.64 -15.87
N LYS A 90 6.47 9.09 -16.96
CA LYS A 90 7.24 8.37 -17.98
C LYS A 90 8.37 9.22 -18.56
N SER A 91 8.08 10.48 -18.90
CA SER A 91 9.06 11.43 -19.45
C SER A 91 10.20 11.78 -18.47
N ASN A 92 9.98 11.53 -17.18
CA ASN A 92 10.93 11.82 -16.12
C ASN A 92 11.56 10.58 -15.48
N MET A 93 11.36 9.39 -16.05
CA MET A 93 12.11 8.22 -15.65
C MET A 93 13.60 8.37 -15.99
N GLY A 94 14.47 7.93 -15.08
CA GLY A 94 15.91 7.89 -15.25
C GLY A 94 16.73 8.52 -14.11
N TYR A 95 18.05 8.45 -14.28
CA TYR A 95 19.04 8.85 -13.28
C TYR A 95 18.85 10.31 -12.81
N GLN A 96 18.92 10.51 -11.50
CA GLN A 96 18.68 11.77 -10.77
C GLN A 96 17.30 12.38 -10.99
N LYS A 97 16.35 11.63 -11.55
CA LYS A 97 14.93 11.97 -11.66
C LYS A 97 14.10 10.86 -10.98
N ILE A 98 13.17 10.21 -11.67
CA ILE A 98 12.45 9.04 -11.15
C ILE A 98 13.24 7.78 -11.51
N GLU A 99 13.94 7.21 -10.54
CA GLU A 99 14.78 6.01 -10.75
C GLU A 99 13.92 4.75 -10.87
N LYS A 100 12.90 4.63 -10.03
CA LYS A 100 11.95 3.51 -10.02
C LYS A 100 10.54 4.02 -9.82
N CYS A 101 9.60 3.35 -10.47
CA CYS A 101 8.16 3.55 -10.28
C CYS A 101 7.54 2.17 -10.00
N PHE A 102 6.77 2.07 -8.93
CA PHE A 102 6.02 0.88 -8.56
C PHE A 102 4.55 1.26 -8.40
N ILE A 103 3.68 0.47 -9.01
CA ILE A 103 2.25 0.76 -9.11
C ILE A 103 1.48 -0.47 -8.61
N THR A 104 0.54 -0.26 -7.69
CA THR A 104 -0.35 -1.27 -7.11
C THR A 104 -1.82 -0.84 -7.26
N GLY A 105 -2.75 -1.73 -6.89
CA GLY A 105 -4.19 -1.48 -7.05
C GLY A 105 -4.56 -1.24 -8.52
N VAL A 106 -4.17 -2.17 -9.39
CA VAL A 106 -4.49 -2.11 -10.83
C VAL A 106 -5.49 -3.21 -11.15
N LEU A 107 -6.76 -2.86 -11.25
CA LEU A 107 -7.80 -3.72 -11.80
C LEU A 107 -7.42 -4.29 -13.19
N PRO A 108 -7.80 -5.55 -13.50
CA PRO A 108 -7.54 -6.16 -14.81
C PRO A 108 -8.04 -5.31 -15.99
N VAL A 109 -9.18 -4.63 -15.84
CA VAL A 109 -9.76 -3.76 -16.88
C VAL A 109 -8.90 -2.49 -17.13
N SER A 110 -8.25 -1.98 -16.08
CA SER A 110 -7.36 -0.81 -16.12
C SER A 110 -5.96 -1.13 -16.66
N LEU A 111 -5.62 -2.42 -16.74
CA LEU A 111 -4.32 -2.88 -17.26
C LEU A 111 -4.13 -2.49 -18.75
N ALA A 112 -5.22 -2.43 -19.52
CA ALA A 112 -5.19 -1.96 -20.92
C ALA A 112 -4.80 -0.47 -21.03
N ASP A 113 -5.23 0.36 -20.08
CA ASP A 113 -4.83 1.76 -20.02
C ASP A 113 -3.36 1.90 -19.58
N VAL A 114 -2.88 1.06 -18.65
CA VAL A 114 -1.45 1.02 -18.25
C VAL A 114 -0.56 0.69 -19.45
N THR A 115 -0.95 -0.30 -20.26
CA THR A 115 -0.17 -0.73 -21.43
C THR A 115 -0.14 0.30 -22.56
N SER A 116 -1.08 1.25 -22.61
CA SER A 116 -1.10 2.34 -23.62
C SER A 116 -0.56 3.68 -23.10
N GLY A 117 -0.82 4.03 -21.84
CA GLY A 117 -0.37 5.28 -21.20
C GLY A 117 1.01 5.22 -20.54
N PHE A 118 1.37 4.05 -19.99
CA PHE A 118 2.62 3.81 -19.27
C PHE A 118 3.32 2.53 -19.75
N ASN A 119 3.44 2.39 -21.07
CA ASN A 119 3.98 1.22 -21.78
C ASN A 119 5.45 0.84 -21.52
N ILE A 120 6.09 1.46 -20.51
CA ILE A 120 7.41 1.09 -19.99
C ILE A 120 7.31 0.23 -18.72
N ALA A 121 6.09 0.01 -18.22
CA ALA A 121 5.84 -0.89 -17.09
C ALA A 121 6.02 -2.35 -17.50
N THR A 122 6.43 -3.15 -16.53
CA THR A 122 6.43 -4.61 -16.60
C THR A 122 5.44 -5.11 -15.55
N ASN A 123 4.44 -5.88 -15.97
CA ASN A 123 3.53 -6.55 -15.04
C ASN A 123 4.29 -7.68 -14.33
N VAL A 124 4.30 -7.65 -13.00
CA VAL A 124 4.99 -8.63 -12.16
C VAL A 124 4.05 -9.27 -11.14
N SER A 125 2.73 -9.13 -11.30
CA SER A 125 1.72 -9.66 -10.36
C SER A 125 1.82 -11.17 -10.18
N ASP A 126 2.21 -11.90 -11.21
CA ASP A 126 2.34 -13.37 -11.17
C ASP A 126 3.74 -13.84 -10.70
N ASN A 127 4.64 -12.91 -10.35
CA ASN A 127 5.99 -13.23 -9.91
C ASN A 127 5.97 -13.73 -8.46
N SER A 128 6.24 -15.03 -8.27
CA SER A 128 6.23 -15.68 -6.95
C SER A 128 7.18 -15.04 -5.93
N ASN A 129 8.30 -14.45 -6.37
CA ASN A 129 9.23 -13.75 -5.46
C ASN A 129 8.65 -12.44 -4.92
N LEU A 130 7.62 -11.90 -5.56
CA LEU A 130 6.96 -10.66 -5.18
C LEU A 130 5.57 -10.90 -4.57
N ALA A 131 5.03 -12.12 -4.66
CA ALA A 131 3.71 -12.44 -4.13
C ALA A 131 3.58 -12.05 -2.64
N GLY A 132 4.66 -12.20 -1.86
CA GLY A 132 4.75 -11.79 -0.45
C GLY A 132 4.38 -10.31 -0.18
N PHE A 133 4.48 -9.42 -1.16
CA PHE A 133 4.07 -8.02 -0.99
C PHE A 133 2.55 -7.83 -0.92
N CYS A 134 1.78 -8.82 -1.38
CA CYS A 134 0.32 -8.72 -1.48
C CYS A 134 -0.39 -9.13 -0.18
N GLY A 135 0.34 -9.50 0.88
CA GLY A 135 -0.28 -9.81 2.16
C GLY A 135 0.66 -10.44 3.17
N LEU A 136 0.08 -11.15 4.15
CA LEU A 136 0.85 -11.78 5.24
C LEU A 136 1.07 -13.27 4.97
N SER A 137 2.31 -13.72 5.09
CA SER A 137 2.62 -15.16 5.08
C SER A 137 2.13 -15.82 6.36
N TYR A 138 2.08 -17.16 6.37
CA TYR A 138 1.76 -17.89 7.60
C TYR A 138 2.78 -17.60 8.70
N GLY A 139 4.05 -17.41 8.34
CA GLY A 139 5.11 -17.04 9.26
C GLY A 139 4.87 -15.68 9.90
N ASP A 140 4.38 -14.71 9.13
CA ASP A 140 4.02 -13.38 9.64
C ASP A 140 2.84 -13.47 10.61
N VAL A 141 1.79 -14.22 10.25
CA VAL A 141 0.62 -14.41 11.12
C VAL A 141 0.98 -15.15 12.41
N HIS A 142 1.76 -16.22 12.35
CA HIS A 142 2.26 -16.90 13.56
C HIS A 142 3.09 -15.96 14.45
N SER A 143 3.94 -15.13 13.83
CA SER A 143 4.76 -14.17 14.57
C SER A 143 3.92 -13.10 15.23
N ALA A 144 2.87 -12.61 14.55
CA ALA A 144 1.93 -11.67 15.13
C ALA A 144 1.10 -12.31 16.27
N LEU A 145 0.64 -13.54 16.12
CA LEU A 145 -0.11 -14.25 17.17
C LEU A 145 0.71 -14.44 18.45
N LYS A 146 2.02 -14.69 18.34
CA LYS A 146 2.94 -14.73 19.50
C LYS A 146 2.96 -13.44 20.31
N LEU A 147 2.63 -12.31 19.68
CA LEU A 147 2.55 -11.00 20.35
C LEU A 147 1.16 -10.73 20.93
N CYS A 148 0.12 -11.41 20.45
CA CYS A 148 -1.28 -11.12 20.79
C CYS A 148 -1.92 -12.15 21.73
N CYS A 149 -1.38 -13.37 21.86
CA CYS A 149 -1.97 -14.41 22.70
C CYS A 149 -0.93 -15.31 23.37
N SER A 150 -1.40 -16.18 24.27
CA SER A 150 -0.56 -17.15 24.97
C SER A 150 0.00 -18.20 24.00
N ASN A 151 1.17 -18.77 24.30
CA ASN A 151 1.77 -19.82 23.47
C ASN A 151 0.85 -21.03 23.26
N SER A 152 -0.01 -21.34 24.23
CA SER A 152 -1.00 -22.43 24.13
C SER A 152 -2.16 -22.13 23.18
N ASP A 153 -2.45 -20.86 22.90
CA ASP A 153 -3.57 -20.45 22.06
C ASP A 153 -3.18 -20.12 20.60
N ILE A 154 -1.87 -20.03 20.30
CA ILE A 154 -1.37 -19.67 18.96
C ILE A 154 -1.95 -20.59 17.88
N GLU A 155 -1.79 -21.91 18.02
CA GLU A 155 -2.26 -22.87 17.01
C GLU A 155 -3.78 -22.83 16.84
N LYS A 156 -4.51 -22.65 17.93
CA LYS A 156 -5.97 -22.51 17.91
C LYS A 156 -6.39 -21.30 17.08
N HIS A 157 -5.80 -20.13 17.33
CA HIS A 157 -6.12 -18.90 16.60
C HIS A 157 -5.63 -18.95 15.15
N PHE A 158 -4.45 -19.53 14.93
CA PHE A 158 -3.91 -19.73 13.60
C PHE A 158 -4.85 -20.61 12.75
N HIS A 159 -5.35 -21.72 13.29
CA HIS A 159 -6.32 -22.57 12.60
C HIS A 159 -7.64 -21.85 12.27
N ILE A 160 -8.13 -20.97 13.15
CA ILE A 160 -9.30 -20.13 12.87
C ILE A 160 -9.01 -19.22 11.67
N MET A 161 -7.88 -18.52 11.68
CA MET A 161 -7.49 -17.63 10.58
C MET A 161 -7.28 -18.40 9.26
N VAL A 162 -6.64 -19.58 9.28
CA VAL A 162 -6.52 -20.45 8.10
C VAL A 162 -7.90 -20.88 7.60
N HIS A 163 -8.79 -21.34 8.49
CA HIS A 163 -10.09 -21.85 8.09
C HIS A 163 -10.99 -20.78 7.45
N HIS A 164 -10.98 -19.57 8.02
CA HIS A 164 -11.88 -18.50 7.57
C HIS A 164 -11.28 -17.62 6.48
N TYR A 165 -9.96 -17.45 6.45
CA TYR A 165 -9.33 -16.53 5.51
C TYR A 165 -8.59 -17.29 4.40
N ASN A 166 -7.96 -18.42 4.71
CA ASN A 166 -7.22 -19.37 3.83
C ASN A 166 -6.13 -18.75 2.92
N GLY A 167 -6.10 -17.43 2.78
CA GLY A 167 -5.26 -16.68 1.87
C GLY A 167 -5.60 -16.88 0.39
N TYR A 168 -4.84 -16.19 -0.45
CA TYR A 168 -4.90 -16.25 -1.90
C TYR A 168 -3.55 -16.65 -2.50
N PHE A 169 -3.58 -17.11 -3.75
CA PHE A 169 -2.39 -17.37 -4.56
C PHE A 169 -2.40 -16.49 -5.80
N PHE A 170 -1.31 -15.75 -5.98
CA PHE A 170 -1.09 -14.92 -7.17
C PHE A 170 -0.29 -15.65 -8.26
N SER A 171 0.19 -16.86 -8.01
CA SER A 171 0.95 -17.65 -8.98
C SER A 171 0.38 -19.06 -9.10
N PRO A 172 -0.35 -19.36 -10.20
CA PRO A 172 -1.09 -20.63 -10.35
C PRO A 172 -0.18 -21.86 -10.48
N TYR A 173 1.12 -21.67 -10.71
CA TYR A 173 2.11 -22.74 -10.88
C TYR A 173 3.12 -22.84 -9.73
N SER A 174 2.90 -22.07 -8.66
CA SER A 174 3.84 -22.03 -7.54
C SER A 174 3.39 -22.92 -6.39
N THR A 175 4.32 -23.64 -5.78
CA THR A 175 4.16 -24.25 -4.45
C THR A 175 4.41 -23.24 -3.33
N ALA A 176 4.38 -21.93 -3.62
CA ALA A 176 4.51 -20.87 -2.63
C ALA A 176 3.43 -21.05 -1.54
N GLN A 177 3.68 -20.44 -0.38
CA GLN A 177 2.74 -20.48 0.72
C GLN A 177 1.58 -19.50 0.47
N HIS A 178 0.38 -19.86 0.89
CA HIS A 178 -0.78 -18.96 0.83
C HIS A 178 -0.48 -17.66 1.55
N ILE A 179 -1.02 -16.57 1.01
CA ILE A 179 -0.85 -15.23 1.57
C ILE A 179 -2.20 -14.74 2.03
N PHE A 180 -2.28 -14.40 3.31
CA PHE A 180 -3.49 -13.84 3.89
C PHE A 180 -3.69 -12.38 3.50
N ASN A 181 -4.94 -11.99 3.32
CA ASN A 181 -5.30 -10.59 3.23
C ASN A 181 -4.88 -9.86 4.51
N THR A 182 -4.07 -8.81 4.36
CA THR A 182 -3.55 -8.03 5.50
C THR A 182 -4.65 -7.44 6.36
N ASN A 183 -5.69 -6.87 5.75
CA ASN A 183 -6.77 -6.20 6.49
C ASN A 183 -7.52 -7.19 7.39
N THR A 184 -7.98 -8.31 6.83
CA THR A 184 -8.72 -9.32 7.59
C THR A 184 -7.87 -9.92 8.72
N CYS A 185 -6.57 -10.14 8.48
CA CYS A 185 -5.66 -10.56 9.54
C CYS A 185 -5.50 -9.53 10.64
N LEU A 186 -5.29 -8.26 10.28
CA LEU A 186 -5.13 -7.18 11.24
C LEU A 186 -6.40 -6.96 12.07
N GLU A 187 -7.58 -7.04 11.48
CA GLU A 187 -8.86 -6.96 12.20
C GLU A 187 -8.96 -8.06 13.27
N TYR A 188 -8.63 -9.30 12.91
CA TYR A 188 -8.64 -10.43 13.83
C TYR A 188 -7.60 -10.26 14.95
N LEU A 189 -6.38 -9.88 14.61
CA LEU A 189 -5.29 -9.66 15.57
C LEU A 189 -5.61 -8.51 16.52
N GLN A 190 -6.20 -7.42 16.03
CA GLN A 190 -6.67 -6.31 16.85
C GLN A 190 -7.77 -6.74 17.82
N MET A 191 -8.71 -7.57 17.37
CA MET A 191 -9.72 -8.14 18.26
C MET A 191 -9.08 -8.98 19.37
N LEU A 192 -8.10 -9.83 19.04
CA LEU A 192 -7.38 -10.63 20.04
C LEU A 192 -6.62 -9.74 21.03
N ALA A 193 -5.92 -8.72 20.55
CA ALA A 193 -5.19 -7.77 21.38
C ALA A 193 -6.13 -6.91 22.28
N ARG A 194 -7.39 -6.72 21.89
CA ARG A 194 -8.42 -6.01 22.66
C ARG A 194 -9.19 -6.90 23.66
N SER A 195 -8.91 -8.20 23.70
CA SER A 195 -9.50 -9.09 24.71
C SER A 195 -9.03 -8.69 26.11
N PRO A 196 -9.89 -8.73 27.16
CA PRO A 196 -9.48 -8.45 28.54
C PRO A 196 -8.24 -9.25 28.99
N ILE A 197 -8.07 -10.46 28.46
CA ILE A 197 -6.90 -11.32 28.70
C ILE A 197 -5.62 -10.74 28.08
N ALA A 198 -5.70 -10.11 26.91
CA ALA A 198 -4.55 -9.50 26.24
C ALA A 198 -4.17 -8.15 26.87
N ILE A 199 -5.14 -7.38 27.36
CA ILE A 199 -4.88 -6.16 28.16
C ILE A 199 -4.16 -6.53 29.46
N ASP A 200 -4.61 -7.57 30.17
CA ASP A 200 -3.95 -8.05 31.40
C ASP A 200 -2.49 -8.47 31.16
N ILE A 201 -2.20 -9.13 30.03
CA ILE A 201 -0.83 -9.53 29.66
C ILE A 201 0.03 -8.31 29.31
N LEU A 202 -0.52 -7.34 28.56
CA LEU A 202 0.21 -6.12 28.17
C LEU A 202 0.46 -5.20 29.38
N GLU A 203 -0.47 -5.08 30.32
CA GLU A 203 -0.29 -4.35 31.58
C GLU A 203 0.75 -5.00 32.50
N GLN A 204 0.87 -6.33 32.48
CA GLN A 204 1.88 -7.07 33.24
C GLN A 204 3.30 -6.93 32.65
N VAL A 205 3.44 -6.67 31.35
CA VAL A 205 4.73 -6.61 30.65
C VAL A 205 5.20 -5.17 30.38
N GLY A 206 4.30 -4.19 30.29
CA GLY A 206 4.62 -2.79 30.01
C GLY A 206 4.00 -1.82 31.01
N GLY A 207 4.82 -1.30 31.94
CA GLY A 207 4.38 -0.36 32.98
C GLY A 207 3.58 0.84 32.44
N ARG A 208 2.29 0.85 32.74
CA ARG A 208 1.23 1.90 32.79
C ARG A 208 1.23 3.17 31.94
N ASN A 209 2.26 3.60 31.21
CA ASN A 209 2.20 4.89 30.51
C ASN A 209 2.94 4.86 29.16
N SER A 210 2.19 4.92 28.05
CA SER A 210 2.50 5.75 26.86
C SER A 210 1.85 5.34 25.52
N LEU A 211 0.79 4.51 25.47
CA LEU A 211 0.16 4.13 24.18
C LEU A 211 -1.37 4.23 24.12
N LEU A 212 -2.03 4.69 25.20
CA LEU A 212 -3.50 4.80 25.28
C LEU A 212 -4.06 6.13 24.76
N ASP A 213 -3.21 7.09 24.37
CA ASP A 213 -3.61 8.46 24.00
C ASP A 213 -3.73 8.71 22.48
N SER A 214 -4.00 7.68 21.66
CA SER A 214 -4.35 7.91 20.25
C SER A 214 -5.83 7.66 19.97
N ASP A 215 -6.49 8.64 19.35
CA ASP A 215 -7.93 8.68 19.02
C ASP A 215 -8.44 7.56 18.09
N ILE A 216 -7.62 6.55 17.80
CA ILE A 216 -7.94 5.37 17.00
C ILE A 216 -8.63 4.26 17.84
N TRP A 217 -8.67 4.41 19.17
CA TRP A 217 -9.09 3.36 20.12
C TRP A 217 -10.50 3.55 20.72
N HIS A 218 -11.23 4.64 20.41
CA HIS A 218 -12.48 4.98 21.10
C HIS A 218 -13.79 4.52 20.42
N SER A 219 -13.74 3.96 19.21
CA SER A 219 -14.95 3.55 18.48
C SER A 219 -14.86 2.09 17.99
N PRO A 220 -15.38 1.11 18.76
CA PRO A 220 -15.46 -0.27 18.28
C PRO A 220 -16.46 -0.40 17.11
N ILE A 221 -16.05 -1.06 16.03
CA ILE A 221 -16.96 -1.49 14.95
C ILE A 221 -17.92 -2.53 15.56
N LYS A 222 -19.23 -2.33 15.39
CA LYS A 222 -20.24 -3.25 15.89
C LYS A 222 -20.21 -4.56 15.08
N TYR A 223 -20.24 -5.68 15.77
CA TYR A 223 -20.10 -7.04 15.22
C TYR A 223 -21.14 -7.34 14.11
N ASP A 224 -22.29 -6.71 14.25
CA ASP A 224 -23.49 -6.74 13.41
C ASP A 224 -23.38 -5.90 12.12
N THR A 225 -22.25 -5.22 11.90
CA THR A 225 -21.97 -4.43 10.68
C THR A 225 -20.87 -5.01 9.78
N LEU A 226 -20.22 -6.11 10.18
CA LEU A 226 -19.25 -6.79 9.33
C LEU A 226 -19.99 -7.54 8.21
N PRO A 227 -19.64 -7.35 6.93
CA PRO A 227 -20.22 -8.10 5.83
C PRO A 227 -19.60 -9.51 5.83
N LEU A 228 -20.00 -10.33 6.79
CA LEU A 228 -19.75 -11.77 6.78
C LEU A 228 -20.80 -12.41 5.85
N ASP A 229 -20.75 -12.08 4.56
CA ASP A 229 -21.45 -12.88 3.54
C ASP A 229 -20.49 -13.98 3.04
N PRO A 230 -20.74 -15.25 3.35
CA PRO A 230 -19.89 -16.37 2.94
C PRO A 230 -19.87 -16.62 1.42
N GLN A 231 -20.64 -15.88 0.61
CA GLN A 231 -20.77 -16.14 -0.83
C GLN A 231 -20.04 -15.16 -1.77
N SER A 232 -19.33 -14.13 -1.28
CA SER A 232 -18.67 -13.15 -2.17
C SER A 232 -17.19 -13.40 -2.44
N SER A 233 -16.72 -14.66 -2.42
CA SER A 233 -15.35 -15.01 -2.83
C SER A 233 -15.29 -15.51 -4.27
N HIS A 234 -15.81 -14.71 -5.20
CA HIS A 234 -15.55 -14.86 -6.63
C HIS A 234 -14.94 -13.57 -7.16
N LEU A 235 -13.61 -13.51 -7.08
CA LEU A 235 -12.73 -12.80 -8.00
C LEU A 235 -11.58 -13.73 -8.35
#